data_AF-A0A510WPN0-F1
#
_entry.id   AF-A0A510WPN0-F1
#
_cell.length_a   1.000
_cell.length_b   1.000
_cell.length_c   1.000
_cell.angle_alpha   90.00
_cell.angle_beta   90.00
_cell.angle_gamma   90.00
#
_symmetry.space_group_name_H-M   'P 1'
#
loop_
_entity.id
_entity.type
_entity.pdbx_description
1 polymer ?
#
loop_
_entity_poly.entity_id
_entity_poly.type
_entity_poly.pdbx_seq_one_letter_code
_entity_poly.pdbx_strand_id
1 'polypeptide(L)' 'MIKQIWIASESNIDLYDLINILIDNLGITVEQIVDFDYAREDDRKEIRLEYEVNK' A
#
# COMPACT_ATOMS: atom_id res chain seq x y z
N MET A 1 1.92 -13.48 -9.90
CA MET A 1 0.84 -12.66 -10.55
C MET A 1 0.75 -11.35 -9.79
N ILE A 2 0.88 -10.22 -10.48
CA ILE A 2 0.89 -8.89 -9.86
C ILE A 2 -0.55 -8.46 -9.49
N LYS A 3 -0.70 -7.88 -8.29
CA LYS A 3 -1.93 -7.30 -7.75
C LYS A 3 -1.68 -5.87 -7.29
N GLN A 4 -2.72 -5.04 -7.32
CA GLN A 4 -2.67 -3.62 -6.97
C GLN A 4 -3.83 -3.25 -6.05
N ILE A 5 -3.56 -2.38 -5.07
CA ILE A 5 -4.60 -1.76 -4.23
C ILE A 5 -4.41 -0.25 -4.17
N TRP A 6 -5.54 0.45 -4.02
CA TRP A 6 -5.61 1.90 -3.85
C TRP A 6 -6.31 2.21 -2.55
N ILE A 7 -5.66 3.02 -1.71
CA ILE A 7 -6.20 3.40 -0.40
C ILE A 7 -6.26 4.90 -0.34
N ALA A 8 -7.47 5.43 -0.23
CA ALA A 8 -7.69 6.81 0.17
C ALA A 8 -7.36 6.92 1.67
N SER A 9 -6.33 7.68 2.00
CA SER A 9 -5.96 7.98 3.37
C SER A 9 -6.49 9.36 3.74
N GLU A 10 -7.60 9.40 4.50
CA GLU A 10 -8.09 10.65 5.09
C GLU A 10 -7.27 11.07 6.32
N SER A 11 -6.38 10.19 6.81
CA SER A 11 -5.69 10.34 8.09
C SER A 11 -4.21 10.74 7.94
N ASN A 12 -3.66 11.40 8.96
CA ASN A 12 -2.21 11.58 9.14
C ASN A 12 -1.55 10.29 9.64
N ILE A 13 -1.92 9.13 9.09
CA ILE A 13 -1.23 7.89 9.41
C ILE A 13 0.15 7.92 8.75
N ASP A 14 1.18 7.45 9.46
CA ASP A 14 2.49 7.33 8.87
C ASP A 14 2.47 6.28 7.76
N LEU A 15 3.26 6.52 6.72
CA LEU A 15 3.35 5.65 5.55
C LEU A 15 3.77 4.23 5.91
N TYR A 16 4.73 4.11 6.81
CA TYR A 16 5.27 2.82 7.26
C TYR A 16 4.23 2.06 8.08
N ASP A 17 3.50 2.75 8.96
CA ASP A 17 2.42 2.15 9.74
C ASP A 17 1.32 1.61 8.83
N LEU A 18 0.95 2.36 7.77
CA LEU A 18 -0.04 1.87 6.83
C LEU A 18 0.44 0.64 6.06
N ILE A 19 1.67 0.65 5.56
CA ILE A 19 2.24 -0.51 4.84
C ILE A 19 2.24 -1.75 5.75
N ASN A 20 2.63 -1.62 7.02
CA ASN A 20 2.60 -2.73 7.98
C ASN A 20 1.18 -3.27 8.22
N ILE A 21 0.19 -2.39 8.39
CA ILE A 21 -1.22 -2.81 8.53
C ILE A 21 -1.67 -3.59 7.28
N LEU A 22 -1.28 -3.15 6.09
CA LEU A 22 -1.65 -3.81 4.84
C LEU A 22 -0.97 -5.17 4.69
N ILE A 23 0.32 -5.26 5.01
CA ILE A 23 1.08 -6.52 5.06
C ILE A 23 0.36 -7.52 5.96
N ASP A 24 0.03 -7.12 7.19
CA ASP A 24 -0.62 -7.97 8.18
C ASP A 24 -2.03 -8.41 7.75
N ASN A 25 -2.82 -7.50 7.15
CA ASN A 25 -4.19 -7.81 6.72
C ASN A 25 -4.26 -8.61 5.41
N LEU A 26 -3.31 -8.40 4.49
CA LEU A 26 -3.27 -9.08 3.19
C LEU A 26 -2.47 -10.39 3.24
N GLY A 27 -1.72 -10.62 4.33
CA GLY A 27 -0.87 -11.80 4.48
C GLY A 27 0.30 -11.83 3.47
N ILE A 28 0.77 -10.65 3.06
CA ILE A 28 1.89 -10.49 2.13
C ILE A 28 3.16 -10.12 2.89
N THR A 29 4.33 -10.52 2.42
CA THR A 29 5.61 -10.12 3.02
C THR A 29 6.18 -8.87 2.32
N VAL A 30 7.14 -8.19 2.97
CA VAL A 30 7.83 -7.03 2.38
C VAL A 30 8.52 -7.38 1.05
N GLU A 31 9.08 -8.59 0.93
CA GLU A 31 9.74 -9.06 -0.30
C GLU A 31 8.78 -9.22 -1.48
N GLN A 32 7.48 -9.33 -1.22
CA GLN A 32 6.45 -9.40 -2.26
C GLN A 32 6.02 -8.02 -2.76
N ILE A 33 6.40 -6.93 -2.09
CA ILE A 33 6.08 -5.56 -2.50
C ILE A 33 7.02 -5.17 -3.64
N VAL A 34 6.45 -4.86 -4.80
CA VAL A 34 7.20 -4.54 -6.02
C VAL A 34 7.32 -3.04 -6.20
N ASP A 35 6.26 -2.30 -5.91
CA ASP A 35 6.24 -0.84 -6.04
C ASP A 35 5.29 -0.20 -5.03
N PHE A 36 5.63 1.02 -4.63
CA PHE A 36 4.88 1.82 -3.69
C PHE A 36 4.89 3.29 -4.10
N ASP A 37 3.71 3.90 -4.21
CA ASP A 37 3.57 5.30 -4.58
C ASP A 37 2.63 6.05 -3.62
N TYR A 38 3.01 7.29 -3.29
CA TYR A 38 2.26 8.17 -2.41
C TYR A 38 1.97 9.48 -3.13
N ALA A 39 0.73 9.65 -3.57
CA ALA A 39 0.27 10.86 -4.22
C ALA A 39 -0.48 11.73 -3.22
N ARG A 40 -0.15 13.03 -3.20
CA ARG A 40 -0.85 14.06 -2.44
C ARG A 40 -1.24 15.17 -3.41
N GLU A 41 -2.45 15.09 -3.95
CA GLU A 41 -3.03 16.08 -4.85
C GLU A 41 -4.37 16.56 -4.30
N ASP A 42 -4.56 17.88 -4.23
CA ASP A 42 -5.83 18.54 -3.90
C ASP A 42 -6.63 17.87 -2.75
N ASP A 43 -6.05 17.88 -1.54
CA ASP A 43 -6.61 17.36 -0.28
C ASP A 43 -6.87 15.84 -0.20
N ARG A 44 -6.60 15.07 -1.27
CA ARG A 44 -6.65 13.61 -1.24
C ARG A 44 -5.25 13.03 -1.11
N LYS A 45 -5.04 12.22 -0.07
CA LYS A 45 -3.85 11.39 0.05
C LYS A 45 -4.23 10.00 -0.44
N GLU A 46 -3.59 9.54 -1.49
CA GLU A 46 -3.84 8.22 -2.04
C GLU A 46 -2.55 7.42 -2.04
N ILE A 47 -2.69 6.15 -1.65
CA ILE A 47 -1.59 5.21 -1.54
C ILE A 47 -1.84 4.07 -2.52
N ARG A 48 -0.85 3.85 -3.39
CA ARG A 48 -0.81 2.74 -4.33
C ARG A 48 0.22 1.72 -3.85
N LEU A 49 -0.23 0.48 -3.63
CA LEU A 49 0.64 -0.64 -3.30
C LEU A 49 0.52 -1.70 -4.40
N GLU A 50 1.67 -2.06 -4.99
CA GLU A 50 1.79 -3.16 -5.95
C GLU A 50 2.57 -4.32 -5.33
N TYR A 51 2.02 -5.53 -5.42
CA TYR A 51 2.64 -6.73 -4.84
C TYR A 51 2.47 -7.98 -5.71
N GLU A 52 3.40 -8.91 -5.57
CA GLU A 52 3.40 -10.19 -6.27
C GLU A 52 2.83 -11.32 -5.40
N VAL A 53 1.72 -11.90 -5.86
CA VAL A 53 1.20 -13.15 -5.32
C VAL A 53 1.80 -14.31 -6.12
N ASN A 54 2.69 -15.06 -5.49
CA ASN A 54 3.15 -16.35 -6.01
C ASN A 54 2.01 -17.37 -5.89
N LYS A 55 1.75 -18.10 -6.98
CA LYS A 55 0.77 -19.21 -6.98
C LYS A 55 1.37 -20.45 -6.36
#